data_AF-A0A7J8JZW3-F1
#
_entry.id   AF-A0A7J8JZW3-F1
#
_cell.length_a   1.000
_cell.length_b   1.000
_cell.length_c   1.000
_cell.angle_alpha   90.00
_cell.angle_beta   90.00
_cell.angle_gamma   90.00
#
_symmetry.space_group_name_H-M   'P 1'
#
loop_
_entity.id
_entity.type
_entity.pdbx_description
1 polymer ?
#
loop_
_entity_poly.entity_id
_entity_poly.type
_entity_poly.pdbx_seq_one_letter_code
_entity_poly.pdbx_strand_id
1 'polypeptide(L)'
;MADSAELKLTYDGHPASSPLLPVSLLGPKHELELPHLTSALHPVHPDIKLQKLPFYDLLDELIKPTSLASDNSQRFRETCFAFALTPQQVQQISSSMDISGTKCDFTVQVQLRFCLSETSCPQEDHFPPNLCVKVNTKPCSLPGYLPPTKNGVEPKRPSRPINITSLVRLSTTVPNTIVVSWTAEIGRNYSMAVYLVKQLSSTVLLQRLRSKGIRNPDHSRALSTYDKFKYLCS
;
A
#
# COMPACT_ATOMS: atom_id res chain seq x y z
N MET A 1 21.80 61.17 -49.45
CA MET A 1 21.51 59.83 -48.90
C MET A 1 21.51 58.89 -50.11
N ALA A 2 22.65 58.49 -50.72
CA ALA A 2 23.82 57.74 -50.21
C ALA A 2 23.36 56.45 -49.49
N ASP A 3 23.69 55.22 -49.89
CA ASP A 3 24.71 54.71 -50.84
C ASP A 3 24.41 53.23 -51.24
N SER A 4 24.81 52.87 -52.47
CA SER A 4 25.37 51.61 -53.06
C SER A 4 25.37 50.27 -52.28
N ALA A 5 25.55 49.07 -52.85
CA ALA A 5 25.67 48.53 -54.21
C ALA A 5 25.70 46.98 -54.12
N GLU A 6 25.76 46.37 -55.30
CA GLU A 6 25.82 44.97 -55.72
C GLU A 6 27.01 44.06 -55.27
N LEU A 7 26.80 42.76 -55.54
CA LEU A 7 27.70 41.72 -56.13
C LEU A 7 28.76 40.93 -55.29
N LYS A 8 28.50 39.60 -55.24
CA LYS A 8 29.35 38.40 -55.55
C LYS A 8 30.67 38.05 -54.80
N LEU A 9 30.77 36.71 -54.58
CA LEU A 9 31.89 35.75 -54.75
C LEU A 9 32.69 35.18 -53.52
N THR A 10 32.65 33.83 -53.44
CA THR A 10 33.59 32.75 -52.97
C THR A 10 34.92 32.98 -52.23
N TYR A 11 35.26 32.08 -51.28
CA TYR A 11 36.51 31.25 -51.15
C TYR A 11 36.44 30.36 -49.85
N ASP A 12 36.56 29.01 -49.84
CA ASP A 12 37.71 28.05 -49.88
C ASP A 12 38.35 27.69 -48.51
N GLY A 13 38.75 26.41 -48.32
CA GLY A 13 39.91 26.01 -47.48
C GLY A 13 39.73 25.15 -46.20
N HIS A 14 40.18 23.88 -46.25
CA HIS A 14 40.47 22.90 -45.15
C HIS A 14 41.69 23.28 -44.26
N PRO A 15 42.29 22.41 -43.38
CA PRO A 15 41.87 21.50 -42.29
C PRO A 15 42.65 21.73 -40.95
N ALA A 16 42.32 21.06 -39.82
CA ALA A 16 43.25 20.70 -38.72
C ALA A 16 42.50 19.96 -37.58
N SER A 17 42.77 18.69 -37.28
CA SER A 17 43.85 18.14 -36.43
C SER A 17 43.62 18.34 -34.92
N SER A 18 43.20 17.25 -34.25
CA SER A 18 43.12 17.12 -32.80
C SER A 18 44.49 16.70 -32.22
N PRO A 19 44.94 17.26 -31.08
CA PRO A 19 46.00 16.67 -30.29
C PRO A 19 45.46 16.01 -29.01
N LEU A 20 45.93 14.79 -28.79
CA LEU A 20 45.86 14.01 -27.54
C LEU A 20 46.87 14.55 -26.51
N LEU A 21 46.52 14.53 -25.21
CA LEU A 21 47.44 14.50 -24.05
C LEU A 21 46.70 13.94 -22.80
N PRO A 22 47.36 13.53 -21.69
CA PRO A 22 48.22 12.36 -21.57
C PRO A 22 47.89 11.46 -20.34
N VAL A 23 48.38 10.22 -20.36
CA VAL A 23 48.42 9.29 -19.22
C VAL A 23 49.58 9.63 -18.28
N SER A 24 49.34 9.70 -16.97
CA SER A 24 50.31 9.63 -15.85
C SER A 24 49.54 9.70 -14.53
N LEU A 25 49.94 9.15 -13.39
CA LEU A 25 50.83 8.08 -12.96
C LEU A 25 50.47 7.90 -11.46
N LEU A 26 50.63 6.68 -10.95
CA LEU A 26 50.56 6.25 -9.54
C LEU A 26 50.71 7.32 -8.43
N GLY A 27 49.80 7.30 -7.45
CA GLY A 27 49.90 7.98 -6.15
C GLY A 27 48.96 7.34 -5.10
N PRO A 28 49.29 7.36 -3.79
CA PRO A 28 49.06 6.23 -2.88
C PRO A 28 47.67 6.15 -2.25
N LYS A 29 47.31 4.90 -1.89
CA LYS A 29 46.16 4.52 -1.04
C LYS A 29 46.05 5.43 0.18
N HIS A 30 44.93 6.14 0.30
CA HIS A 30 44.40 6.54 1.59
C HIS A 30 42.96 6.05 1.66
N GLU A 31 42.75 5.01 2.46
CA GLU A 31 41.43 4.63 2.94
C GLU A 31 40.78 5.86 3.58
N LEU A 32 39.68 6.30 3.01
CA LEU A 32 38.69 7.09 3.71
C LEU A 32 37.39 6.31 3.53
N GLU A 33 37.03 5.56 4.58
CA GLU A 33 35.71 4.98 4.73
C GLU A 33 34.65 6.08 4.57
N LEU A 34 33.97 6.10 3.43
CA LEU A 34 32.71 6.80 3.30
C LEU A 34 31.63 5.95 4.00
N PRO A 35 30.86 6.50 4.96
CA PRO A 35 29.68 5.81 5.45
C PRO A 35 28.64 5.70 4.34
N HIS A 36 28.54 4.49 3.77
CA HIS A 36 27.37 3.85 3.17
C HIS A 36 26.19 4.76 2.74
N LEU A 37 26.38 5.57 1.69
CA LEU A 37 25.28 6.25 1.00
C LEU A 37 24.72 5.37 -0.14
N THR A 38 24.18 4.20 0.18
CA THR A 38 23.52 3.34 -0.83
C THR A 38 22.33 2.52 -0.32
N SER A 39 21.71 2.86 0.83
CA SER A 39 20.56 2.10 1.35
C SER A 39 19.19 2.80 1.21
N ALA A 40 18.99 3.66 0.20
CA ALA A 40 17.78 4.50 0.08
C ALA A 40 16.90 4.27 -1.17
N LEU A 41 17.03 3.14 -1.88
CA LEU A 41 16.28 2.94 -3.14
C LEU A 41 15.44 1.66 -3.24
N HIS A 42 15.39 0.83 -2.21
CA HIS A 42 14.46 -0.29 -2.19
C HIS A 42 13.38 -0.08 -1.13
N PRO A 43 12.10 -0.20 -1.50
CA PRO A 43 11.03 -0.26 -0.51
C PRO A 43 11.38 -1.38 0.47
N VAL A 44 11.62 -1.03 1.73
CA VAL A 44 11.81 -2.03 2.77
C VAL A 44 10.48 -2.76 2.87
N HIS A 45 10.51 -4.06 2.60
CA HIS A 45 9.41 -4.99 2.88
C HIS A 45 9.69 -5.58 4.26
N PRO A 46 9.31 -4.90 5.35
CA PRO A 46 9.38 -5.53 6.66
C PRO A 46 8.51 -6.80 6.65
N ASP A 47 8.87 -7.81 7.44
CA ASP A 47 8.11 -9.06 7.62
C ASP A 47 6.78 -8.85 8.37
N ILE A 48 6.09 -7.75 8.06
CA ILE A 48 4.75 -7.44 8.54
C ILE A 48 3.78 -8.45 7.95
N LYS A 49 2.88 -8.93 8.79
CA LYS A 49 1.75 -9.74 8.37
C LYS A 49 0.49 -9.03 8.81
N LEU A 50 -0.47 -8.82 7.92
CA LEU A 50 -1.78 -8.33 8.33
C LEU A 50 -2.65 -9.47 8.84
N GLN A 51 -3.48 -9.17 9.83
CA GLN A 51 -4.47 -10.11 10.35
C GLN A 51 -5.44 -10.51 9.23
N LYS A 52 -5.73 -11.81 9.14
CA LYS A 52 -6.69 -12.34 8.18
C LYS A 52 -8.10 -11.85 8.51
N LEU A 53 -8.80 -11.35 7.51
CA LEU A 53 -10.18 -10.92 7.65
C LEU A 53 -11.12 -12.11 7.38
N PRO A 54 -12.09 -12.39 8.26
CA PRO A 54 -12.91 -13.60 8.15
C PRO A 54 -13.78 -13.61 6.88
N PHE A 55 -14.22 -12.44 6.40
CA PHE A 55 -15.08 -12.30 5.23
C PHE A 55 -14.31 -12.28 3.90
N TYR A 56 -13.00 -12.48 3.90
CA TYR A 56 -12.18 -12.38 2.70
C TYR A 56 -11.18 -13.54 2.64
N ASP A 57 -11.23 -14.29 1.55
CA ASP A 57 -10.14 -15.18 1.17
C ASP A 57 -9.09 -14.38 0.41
N LEU A 58 -7.84 -14.49 0.84
CA LEU A 58 -6.70 -13.91 0.12
C LEU A 58 -6.42 -14.75 -1.12
N LEU A 59 -6.47 -14.15 -2.30
CA LEU A 59 -6.14 -14.79 -3.57
C LEU A 59 -4.70 -14.50 -3.97
N ASP A 60 -4.26 -13.24 -3.83
CA ASP A 60 -2.90 -12.83 -4.20
C ASP A 60 -2.45 -11.54 -3.49
N GLU A 61 -1.14 -11.32 -3.44
CA GLU A 61 -0.49 -10.10 -2.91
C GLU A 61 -0.01 -9.23 -4.07
N LEU A 62 -0.82 -8.25 -4.48
CA LEU A 62 -0.48 -7.33 -5.56
C LEU A 62 0.65 -6.35 -5.14
N ILE A 63 0.63 -5.92 -3.88
CA ILE A 63 1.72 -5.19 -3.22
C ILE A 63 1.88 -5.77 -1.83
N LYS A 64 3.06 -6.34 -1.54
CA LYS A 64 3.44 -6.79 -0.19
C LYS A 64 3.40 -5.64 0.80
N PRO A 65 3.23 -5.89 2.12
CA PRO A 65 3.38 -4.85 3.13
C PRO A 65 4.66 -4.03 2.92
N THR A 66 4.48 -2.75 2.63
CA THR A 66 5.56 -1.84 2.24
C THR A 66 5.44 -0.57 3.08
N SER A 67 6.57 -0.15 3.65
CA SER A 67 6.60 1.04 4.51
C SER A 67 6.20 2.29 3.72
N LEU A 68 5.37 3.13 4.35
CA LEU A 68 5.15 4.50 3.90
C LEU A 68 6.42 5.30 4.25
N ALA A 69 7.22 5.66 3.24
CA ALA A 69 8.53 6.26 3.46
C ALA A 69 8.43 7.66 4.09
N SER A 70 9.43 7.99 4.92
CA SER A 70 9.50 9.23 5.72
C SER A 70 10.67 10.13 5.28
N ASP A 71 10.97 10.23 3.99
CA ASP A 71 12.23 10.83 3.51
C ASP A 71 12.35 12.36 3.68
N ASN A 72 11.23 13.07 3.75
CA ASN A 72 11.20 14.53 3.95
C ASN A 72 11.32 14.97 5.44
N SER A 73 11.42 16.26 5.73
CA SER A 73 11.28 16.81 7.12
C SER A 73 9.87 17.36 7.39
N GLN A 74 9.01 17.35 6.38
CA GLN A 74 7.67 17.95 6.43
C GLN A 74 6.68 17.12 7.25
N ARG A 75 5.68 17.78 7.86
CA ARG A 75 4.65 17.08 8.64
C ARG A 75 3.68 16.28 7.75
N PHE A 76 3.38 16.82 6.57
CA PHE A 76 2.56 16.14 5.56
C PHE A 76 3.46 15.36 4.60
N ARG A 77 3.09 14.11 4.34
CA ARG A 77 3.85 13.17 3.51
C ARG A 77 3.00 12.69 2.37
N GLU A 78 3.67 12.32 1.30
CA GLU A 78 3.07 11.69 0.13
C GLU A 78 4.02 10.62 -0.42
N THR A 79 3.47 9.49 -0.86
CA THR A 79 4.22 8.43 -1.53
C THR A 79 3.36 7.81 -2.62
N CYS A 80 4.00 7.36 -3.69
CA CYS A 80 3.35 6.73 -4.83
C CYS A 80 3.74 5.25 -4.91
N PHE A 81 2.76 4.41 -5.20
CA PHE A 81 2.89 2.98 -5.40
C PHE A 81 2.30 2.60 -6.75
N ALA A 82 2.83 1.54 -7.36
CA ALA A 82 2.31 1.02 -8.61
C ALA A 82 2.20 -0.50 -8.56
N PHE A 83 1.18 -1.05 -9.21
CA PHE A 83 1.02 -2.50 -9.42
C PHE A 83 0.38 -2.77 -10.78
N ALA A 84 0.65 -3.94 -11.35
CA ALA A 84 0.02 -4.41 -12.57
C ALA A 84 -0.83 -5.66 -12.26
N LEU A 85 -1.90 -5.85 -13.03
CA LEU A 85 -2.72 -7.05 -12.94
C LEU A 85 -2.27 -8.06 -14.01
N THR A 86 -2.31 -9.34 -13.68
CA THR A 86 -2.13 -10.42 -14.66
C THR A 86 -3.44 -10.65 -15.44
N PRO A 87 -3.39 -11.27 -16.64
CA PRO A 87 -4.60 -11.61 -17.40
C PRO A 87 -5.60 -12.44 -16.59
N GLN A 88 -5.09 -13.39 -15.79
CA GLN A 88 -5.92 -14.23 -14.92
C GLN A 88 -6.65 -13.40 -13.86
N GLN A 89 -5.96 -12.46 -13.20
CA GLN A 89 -6.55 -11.60 -12.18
C GLN A 89 -7.61 -10.67 -12.79
N VAL A 90 -7.36 -10.11 -13.98
CA VAL A 90 -8.34 -9.30 -14.72
C VAL A 90 -9.59 -10.12 -15.01
N GLN A 91 -9.44 -11.35 -15.49
CA GLN A 91 -10.55 -12.26 -15.75
C GLN A 91 -11.31 -12.64 -14.46
N GLN A 92 -10.60 -12.90 -13.36
CA GLN A 92 -11.21 -13.21 -12.06
C GLN A 92 -12.06 -12.05 -11.55
N ILE A 93 -11.58 -10.81 -11.66
CA ILE A 93 -12.35 -9.64 -11.25
C ILE A 93 -13.56 -9.46 -12.18
N SER A 94 -13.36 -9.42 -13.50
CA SER A 94 -14.43 -9.13 -14.45
C SER A 94 -15.57 -10.15 -14.43
N SER A 95 -15.25 -11.44 -14.27
CA SER A 95 -16.24 -12.52 -14.17
C SER A 95 -16.94 -12.61 -12.81
N SER A 96 -16.44 -11.90 -11.79
CA SER A 96 -17.01 -11.93 -10.43
C SER A 96 -18.09 -10.88 -10.18
N MET A 97 -18.42 -10.09 -11.20
CA MET A 97 -19.45 -9.07 -11.16
C MET A 97 -20.82 -9.73 -10.96
N ASP A 98 -21.46 -9.45 -9.82
CA ASP A 98 -22.82 -9.89 -9.57
C ASP A 98 -23.80 -8.78 -9.99
N ILE A 99 -24.66 -9.10 -10.96
CA ILE A 99 -25.64 -8.19 -11.55
C ILE A 99 -26.99 -8.31 -10.80
N SER A 100 -27.12 -9.21 -9.84
CA SER A 100 -28.39 -9.51 -9.17
C SER A 100 -28.87 -8.46 -8.16
N GLY A 101 -28.07 -7.42 -7.87
CA GLY A 101 -28.39 -6.34 -6.94
C GLY A 101 -28.51 -4.95 -7.59
N THR A 102 -29.13 -4.00 -6.88
CA THR A 102 -29.22 -2.57 -7.23
C THR A 102 -27.87 -1.84 -7.27
N LYS A 103 -26.78 -2.53 -6.91
CA LYS A 103 -25.41 -2.03 -6.86
C LYS A 103 -24.48 -3.08 -7.50
N CYS A 104 -23.64 -2.63 -8.42
CA CYS A 104 -22.61 -3.46 -9.05
C CYS A 104 -21.51 -3.74 -8.02
N ASP A 105 -21.56 -4.92 -7.38
CA ASP A 105 -20.55 -5.37 -6.43
C ASP A 105 -19.80 -6.58 -7.02
N PHE A 106 -18.47 -6.52 -7.00
CA PHE A 106 -17.61 -7.62 -7.41
C PHE A 106 -17.33 -8.52 -6.21
N THR A 107 -17.51 -9.83 -6.36
CA THR A 107 -17.12 -10.77 -5.30
C THR A 107 -15.60 -10.95 -5.22
N VAL A 108 -14.87 -10.72 -6.31
CA VAL A 108 -13.40 -10.63 -6.32
C VAL A 108 -13.00 -9.16 -6.39
N GLN A 109 -12.21 -8.71 -5.42
CA GLN A 109 -11.92 -7.30 -5.18
C GLN A 109 -10.44 -7.03 -5.05
N VAL A 110 -10.03 -5.82 -5.45
CA VAL A 110 -8.74 -5.24 -5.08
C VAL A 110 -8.92 -4.48 -3.76
N GLN A 111 -8.23 -4.95 -2.73
CA GLN A 111 -8.35 -4.47 -1.36
C GLN A 111 -7.05 -3.78 -0.92
N LEU A 112 -7.14 -2.50 -0.59
CA LEU A 112 -6.06 -1.69 0.00
C LEU A 112 -6.18 -1.73 1.52
N ARG A 113 -5.07 -2.01 2.20
CA ARG A 113 -4.98 -2.05 3.66
C ARG A 113 -3.80 -1.22 4.16
N PHE A 114 -3.96 -0.64 5.34
CA PHE A 114 -2.92 0.09 6.05
C PHE A 114 -2.76 -0.49 7.45
N CYS A 115 -1.56 -0.46 8.00
CA CYS A 115 -1.28 -0.92 9.35
C CYS A 115 -0.09 -0.18 9.95
N LEU A 116 0.18 -0.43 11.23
CA LEU A 116 1.44 -0.04 11.85
C LEU A 116 2.58 -0.92 11.29
N SER A 117 3.78 -0.36 11.25
CA SER A 117 4.98 -1.09 10.83
C SER A 117 5.62 -1.88 11.97
N GLU A 118 4.83 -2.72 12.62
CA GLU A 118 5.27 -3.60 13.72
C GLU A 118 5.33 -5.05 13.24
N THR A 119 6.37 -5.77 13.66
CA THR A 119 6.63 -7.17 13.22
C THR A 119 6.48 -8.19 14.36
N SER A 120 6.16 -7.74 15.58
CA SER A 120 6.00 -8.59 16.76
C SER A 120 4.74 -9.47 16.70
N CYS A 121 3.71 -9.04 15.97
CA CYS A 121 2.46 -9.77 15.79
C CYS A 121 1.77 -9.43 14.46
N PRO A 122 0.78 -10.23 14.02
CA PRO A 122 -0.07 -9.85 12.91
C PRO A 122 -0.81 -8.54 13.20
N GLN A 123 -0.73 -7.60 12.27
CA GLN A 123 -1.23 -6.25 12.44
C GLN A 123 -2.70 -6.12 12.03
N GLU A 124 -3.48 -5.41 12.85
CA GLU A 124 -4.83 -4.98 12.48
C GLU A 124 -4.78 -3.81 11.48
N ASP A 125 -5.91 -3.53 10.81
CA ASP A 125 -6.01 -2.33 9.97
C ASP A 125 -5.87 -1.07 10.84
N HIS A 126 -4.94 -0.20 10.46
CA HIS A 126 -4.66 1.06 11.15
C HIS A 126 -4.33 2.15 10.15
N PHE A 127 -5.20 3.15 10.03
CA PHE A 127 -4.96 4.30 9.16
C PHE A 127 -3.96 5.27 9.78
N PRO A 128 -2.99 5.78 9.00
CA PRO A 128 -2.26 6.98 9.35
C PRO A 128 -3.22 8.17 9.57
N PRO A 129 -2.84 9.17 10.38
CA PRO A 129 -3.65 10.36 10.58
C PRO A 129 -3.73 11.19 9.29
N ASN A 130 -4.89 11.84 9.08
CA ASN A 130 -5.17 12.64 7.89
C ASN A 130 -4.92 11.90 6.56
N LEU A 131 -5.14 10.58 6.55
CA LEU A 131 -5.00 9.74 5.37
C LEU A 131 -5.88 10.26 4.22
N CYS A 132 -5.26 10.42 3.06
CA CYS A 132 -5.86 10.66 1.76
C CYS A 132 -5.29 9.65 0.75
N VAL A 133 -6.14 9.12 -0.12
CA VAL A 133 -5.74 8.13 -1.13
C VAL A 133 -6.29 8.55 -2.48
N LYS A 134 -5.46 8.46 -3.52
CA LYS A 134 -5.86 8.58 -4.93
C LYS A 134 -5.46 7.32 -5.66
N VAL A 135 -6.36 6.75 -6.43
CA VAL A 135 -6.09 5.59 -7.30
C VAL A 135 -6.29 6.03 -8.73
N ASN A 136 -5.27 5.91 -9.57
CA ASN A 136 -5.30 6.35 -10.96
C ASN A 136 -5.81 7.79 -11.12
N THR A 137 -5.25 8.71 -10.33
CA THR A 137 -5.61 10.14 -10.21
C THR A 137 -7.00 10.45 -9.64
N LYS A 138 -7.85 9.45 -9.43
CA LYS A 138 -9.18 9.63 -8.83
C LYS A 138 -9.12 9.54 -7.30
N PRO A 139 -9.73 10.47 -6.56
CA PRO A 139 -9.77 10.40 -5.10
C PRO A 139 -10.58 9.16 -4.65
N CYS A 140 -10.04 8.44 -3.67
CA CYS A 140 -10.68 7.27 -3.09
C CYS A 140 -11.51 7.68 -1.87
N SER A 141 -12.80 7.31 -1.87
CA SER A 141 -13.66 7.51 -0.71
C SER A 141 -13.23 6.60 0.44
N LEU A 142 -12.89 7.21 1.57
CA LEU A 142 -12.56 6.48 2.80
C LEU A 142 -13.82 6.32 3.67
N PRO A 143 -13.85 5.35 4.62
CA PRO A 143 -14.94 5.24 5.57
C PRO A 143 -15.26 6.57 6.25
N GLY A 144 -16.56 6.83 6.49
CA GLY A 144 -17.01 8.02 7.20
C GLY A 144 -16.45 8.08 8.62
N TYR A 145 -16.34 9.29 9.17
CA TYR A 145 -15.95 9.49 10.56
C TYR A 145 -17.05 8.98 11.50
N LEU A 146 -16.64 8.38 12.62
CA LEU A 146 -17.57 8.04 13.69
C LEU A 146 -17.98 9.32 14.45
N PRO A 147 -19.21 9.37 14.99
CA PRO A 147 -19.62 10.47 15.85
C PRO A 147 -18.68 10.57 17.07
N PRO A 148 -18.36 11.78 17.56
CA PRO A 148 -17.48 11.95 18.71
C PRO A 148 -18.06 11.28 19.95
N THR A 149 -17.26 10.49 20.67
CA THR A 149 -17.71 9.83 21.91
C THR A 149 -17.66 10.75 23.12
N LYS A 150 -16.93 11.86 23.05
CA LYS A 150 -16.77 12.88 24.12
C LYS A 150 -16.52 14.26 23.48
N ASN A 151 -16.91 15.34 24.17
CA ASN A 151 -16.63 16.70 23.73
C ASN A 151 -15.11 16.94 23.66
N GLY A 152 -14.63 17.50 22.55
CA GLY A 152 -13.21 17.83 22.34
C GLY A 152 -12.33 16.68 21.81
N VAL A 153 -12.88 15.48 21.59
CA VAL A 153 -12.15 14.39 20.93
C VAL A 153 -12.32 14.50 19.42
N GLU A 154 -11.21 14.49 18.67
CA GLU A 154 -11.22 14.54 17.21
C GLU A 154 -11.98 13.32 16.63
N PRO A 155 -12.86 13.51 15.63
CA PRO A 155 -13.54 12.41 14.97
C PRO A 155 -12.53 11.41 14.42
N LYS A 156 -12.60 10.14 14.88
CA LYS A 156 -11.72 9.08 14.38
C LYS A 156 -12.41 8.32 13.24
N ARG A 157 -11.69 8.16 12.13
CA ARG A 157 -12.11 7.28 11.05
C ARG A 157 -11.87 5.81 11.46
N PRO A 158 -12.88 4.92 11.35
CA PRO A 158 -12.66 3.52 11.65
C PRO A 158 -11.68 2.94 10.64
N SER A 159 -10.58 2.37 11.13
CA SER A 159 -9.58 1.72 10.27
C SER A 159 -10.14 0.38 9.80
N ARG A 160 -10.33 0.26 8.48
CA ARG A 160 -10.92 -0.89 7.81
C ARG A 160 -10.28 -1.08 6.43
N PRO A 161 -10.28 -2.30 5.87
CA PRO A 161 -9.88 -2.50 4.48
C PRO A 161 -10.69 -1.62 3.52
N ILE A 162 -10.05 -1.11 2.49
CA ILE A 162 -10.65 -0.23 1.49
C ILE A 162 -10.78 -1.00 0.17
N ASN A 163 -12.00 -1.16 -0.33
CA ASN A 163 -12.23 -1.72 -1.67
C ASN A 163 -11.96 -0.63 -2.71
N ILE A 164 -10.90 -0.81 -3.51
CA ILE A 164 -10.50 0.14 -4.56
C ILE A 164 -10.84 -0.36 -5.98
N THR A 165 -11.56 -1.48 -6.10
CA THR A 165 -11.83 -2.17 -7.38
C THR A 165 -12.42 -1.26 -8.44
N SER A 166 -13.36 -0.37 -8.09
CA SER A 166 -14.00 0.56 -9.04
C SER A 166 -13.07 1.66 -9.58
N LEU A 167 -11.91 1.87 -8.95
CA LEU A 167 -10.91 2.85 -9.35
C LEU A 167 -9.75 2.22 -10.13
N VAL A 168 -9.63 0.89 -10.08
CA VAL A 168 -8.59 0.11 -10.75
C VAL A 168 -8.90 -0.02 -12.23
N ARG A 169 -7.88 0.18 -13.07
CA ARG A 169 -7.89 -0.18 -14.48
C ARG A 169 -7.74 -1.70 -14.60
N LEU A 170 -8.76 -2.36 -15.11
CA LEU A 170 -8.74 -3.78 -15.46
C LEU A 170 -8.00 -3.99 -16.79
N SER A 171 -6.71 -3.66 -16.81
CA SER A 171 -5.81 -3.80 -17.95
C SER A 171 -4.51 -4.48 -17.53
N THR A 172 -3.95 -5.26 -18.44
CA THR A 172 -2.64 -5.93 -18.26
C THR A 172 -1.49 -5.12 -18.87
N THR A 173 -1.80 -4.10 -19.68
CA THR A 173 -0.80 -3.31 -20.42
C THR A 173 -0.48 -1.98 -19.75
N VAL A 174 -1.31 -1.55 -18.80
CA VAL A 174 -1.16 -0.26 -18.10
C VAL A 174 -1.19 -0.51 -16.59
N PRO A 175 -0.16 -0.08 -15.84
CA PRO A 175 -0.15 -0.24 -14.40
C PRO A 175 -1.19 0.66 -13.73
N ASN A 176 -1.61 0.25 -12.55
CA ASN A 176 -2.40 1.03 -11.62
C ASN A 176 -1.48 1.81 -10.67
N THR A 177 -1.82 3.06 -10.39
CA THR A 177 -1.07 3.90 -9.46
C THR A 177 -1.89 4.24 -8.23
N ILE A 178 -1.26 4.23 -7.06
CA ILE A 178 -1.85 4.64 -5.79
C ILE A 178 -0.96 5.73 -5.19
N VAL A 179 -1.53 6.91 -5.00
CA VAL A 179 -0.89 7.99 -4.26
C VAL A 179 -1.51 8.04 -2.87
N VAL A 180 -0.67 7.94 -1.85
CA VAL A 180 -1.07 7.99 -0.45
C VAL A 180 -0.46 9.22 0.17
N SER A 181 -1.29 10.05 0.81
CA SER A 181 -0.85 11.22 1.56
C SER A 181 -1.33 11.13 3.00
N TRP A 182 -0.50 11.49 3.97
CA TRP A 182 -0.81 11.38 5.40
C TRP A 182 -0.01 12.39 6.23
N THR A 183 -0.36 12.54 7.50
CA THR A 183 0.44 13.30 8.47
C THR A 183 1.38 12.36 9.22
N ALA A 184 2.67 12.66 9.26
CA ALA A 184 3.63 11.87 10.02
C ALA A 184 3.41 12.06 11.54
N GLU A 185 3.55 10.97 12.30
CA GLU A 185 3.53 10.96 13.77
C GLU A 185 4.88 10.50 14.29
N ILE A 186 5.44 11.23 15.25
CA ILE A 186 6.72 10.87 15.87
C ILE A 186 6.56 9.51 16.58
N GLY A 187 7.50 8.60 16.31
CA GLY A 187 7.52 7.28 16.94
C GLY A 187 6.53 6.27 16.34
N ARG A 188 5.84 6.61 15.24
CA ARG A 188 4.93 5.69 14.55
C ARG A 188 5.27 5.60 13.07
N ASN A 189 5.53 4.37 12.65
CA ASN A 189 5.72 4.02 11.24
C ASN A 189 4.50 3.25 10.76
N TYR A 190 4.13 3.48 9.50
CA TYR A 190 2.97 2.88 8.88
C TYR A 190 3.38 2.15 7.61
N SER A 191 2.64 1.11 7.27
CA SER A 191 2.81 0.35 6.04
C SER A 191 1.48 0.22 5.30
N MET A 192 1.57 -0.02 3.99
CA MET A 192 0.41 -0.37 3.18
C MET A 192 0.64 -1.68 2.43
N ALA A 193 -0.47 -2.36 2.12
CA ALA A 193 -0.49 -3.54 1.29
C ALA A 193 -1.69 -3.51 0.35
N VAL A 194 -1.57 -4.18 -0.80
CA VAL A 194 -2.66 -4.33 -1.76
C VAL A 194 -2.84 -5.81 -2.04
N TYR A 195 -4.06 -6.28 -1.88
CA TYR A 195 -4.42 -7.68 -2.01
C TYR A 195 -5.51 -7.86 -3.07
N LEU A 196 -5.44 -8.98 -3.77
CA LEU A 196 -6.57 -9.53 -4.49
C LEU A 196 -7.31 -10.48 -3.55
N VAL A 197 -8.59 -10.25 -3.32
CA VAL A 197 -9.37 -11.01 -2.34
C VAL A 197 -10.71 -11.47 -2.93
N LYS A 198 -11.25 -12.57 -2.40
CA LYS A 198 -12.62 -13.00 -2.65
C LYS A 198 -13.47 -12.77 -1.40
N GLN A 199 -14.49 -11.93 -1.53
CA GLN A 199 -15.47 -11.69 -0.48
C GLN A 199 -16.36 -12.93 -0.29
N LEU A 200 -16.62 -13.25 0.97
CA LEU A 200 -17.42 -14.41 1.38
C LEU A 200 -18.78 -13.96 1.93
N SER A 201 -19.80 -14.76 1.65
CA SER A 201 -21.11 -14.59 2.27
C SER A 201 -21.11 -15.08 3.72
N SER A 202 -22.09 -14.60 4.49
CA SER A 202 -22.36 -15.09 5.85
C SER A 202 -22.65 -16.60 5.87
N THR A 203 -23.28 -17.14 4.82
CA THR A 203 -23.57 -18.58 4.70
C THR A 203 -22.31 -19.42 4.60
N VAL A 204 -21.33 -18.98 3.78
CA VAL A 204 -20.02 -19.65 3.68
C VAL A 204 -19.29 -19.60 5.01
N LEU A 205 -19.31 -18.46 5.71
CA LEU A 205 -18.69 -18.34 7.02
C LEU A 205 -19.34 -19.22 8.08
N LEU A 206 -20.67 -19.30 8.10
CA LEU A 206 -21.40 -20.16 9.01
C LEU A 206 -21.09 -21.64 8.77
N GLN A 207 -20.98 -22.05 7.50
CA GLN A 207 -20.53 -23.40 7.15
C GLN A 207 -19.11 -23.67 7.66
N ARG A 208 -18.17 -22.75 7.43
CA ARG A 208 -16.80 -22.88 7.96
C ARG A 208 -16.77 -22.95 9.48
N LEU A 209 -17.62 -22.18 10.18
CA LEU A 209 -17.73 -22.23 11.63
C LEU A 209 -18.24 -23.60 12.10
N ARG A 210 -19.28 -24.14 11.47
CA ARG A 210 -19.82 -25.48 11.78
C ARG A 210 -18.79 -26.58 11.56
N SER A 211 -17.98 -26.47 10.51
CA SER A 211 -16.92 -27.45 10.21
C SER A 211 -15.77 -27.45 11.23
N LYS A 212 -15.60 -26.41 12.06
CA LYS A 212 -14.62 -26.42 13.17
C LYS A 212 -15.04 -27.32 14.33
N GLY A 213 -16.26 -27.85 14.32
CA GLY A 213 -16.81 -28.67 15.38
C GLY A 213 -17.43 -27.84 16.51
N ILE A 214 -18.13 -28.54 17.39
CA ILE A 214 -18.82 -27.96 18.54
C ILE A 214 -17.91 -28.10 19.76
N ARG A 215 -17.82 -27.04 20.57
CA ARG A 215 -17.05 -27.08 21.83
C ARG A 215 -17.59 -28.18 22.73
N ASN A 216 -16.72 -29.00 23.32
CA ASN A 216 -17.12 -30.05 24.25
C ASN A 216 -17.99 -29.46 25.39
N PRO A 217 -19.20 -30.01 25.66
CA PRO A 217 -20.08 -29.54 26.74
C PRO A 217 -19.42 -29.57 28.13
N ASP A 218 -18.41 -30.41 28.36
CA ASP A 218 -17.65 -30.47 29.61
C ASP A 218 -17.02 -29.14 29.99
N HIS A 219 -16.55 -28.36 29.03
CA HIS A 219 -15.99 -27.04 29.31
C HIS A 219 -17.02 -26.09 29.91
N SER A 220 -18.28 -26.17 29.44
CA SER A 220 -19.37 -25.38 30.00
C SER A 220 -19.74 -25.90 31.40
N ARG A 221 -19.81 -27.23 31.58
CA ARG A 221 -20.11 -27.85 32.89
C ARG A 221 -19.07 -27.50 33.95
N ALA A 222 -17.79 -27.57 33.60
CA ALA A 222 -16.69 -27.23 34.50
C ALA A 222 -16.72 -25.74 34.90
N LEU A 223 -16.98 -24.84 33.94
CA LEU A 223 -17.09 -23.40 34.21
C LEU A 223 -18.25 -23.10 35.18
N SER A 224 -19.44 -23.65 34.93
CA SER A 224 -20.58 -23.46 35.83
C SER A 224 -20.34 -24.04 37.22
N THR A 225 -19.60 -25.15 37.31
CA THR A 225 -19.23 -25.74 38.61
C THR A 225 -18.22 -24.86 39.34
N TYR A 226 -17.21 -24.33 38.64
CA TYR A 226 -16.22 -23.42 39.19
C TYR A 226 -16.84 -22.13 39.75
N ASP A 227 -17.75 -21.49 39.00
CA ASP A 227 -18.47 -20.31 39.50
C ASP A 227 -19.28 -20.66 40.76
N LYS A 228 -19.96 -21.81 40.76
CA LYS A 228 -20.75 -22.26 41.93
C LYS A 228 -19.88 -22.51 43.16
N PHE A 229 -18.68 -23.08 43.00
CA PHE A 229 -17.71 -23.23 44.09
C PHE A 229 -17.17 -21.88 44.57
N LYS A 230 -16.93 -20.93 43.67
CA LYS A 230 -16.45 -19.59 44.03
C LYS A 230 -17.47 -18.80 44.86
N TYR A 231 -18.77 -18.97 44.60
CA TYR A 231 -19.85 -18.38 45.39
C TYR A 231 -20.11 -19.10 46.73
N LEU A 232 -19.80 -20.40 46.85
CA LEU A 232 -19.96 -21.16 48.10
C LEU A 232 -18.79 -21.00 49.06
N CYS A 233 -17.62 -20.60 48.57
CA CYS A 233 -16.40 -20.39 49.36
C CYS A 233 -16.10 -18.92 49.67
N SER A 234 -17.07 -18.01 49.47
CA SER A 234 -16.97 -16.57 49.77
C SER A 234 -18.08 -16.12 50.70
#